data_AF-A0A7Y5JZM0-F1
#
_entry.id   AF-A0A7Y5JZM0-F1
#
_cell.length_a   1.000
_cell.length_b   1.000
_cell.length_c   1.000
_cell.angle_alpha   90.00
_cell.angle_beta   90.00
_cell.angle_gamma   90.00
#
_symmetry.space_group_name_H-M   'P 1'
#
loop_
_entity.id
_entity.type
_entity.pdbx_description
1 polymer ?
#
loop_
_entity_poly.entity_id
_entity_poly.type
_entity_poly.pdbx_seq_one_letter_code
_entity_poly.pdbx_strand_id
1 'polypeptide(L)'
;MRQNDTEDAATAAPPPPPPAAEGELRPPQDDVAEPRARRSAEIAPHEGPLREDLAAIGVKIASIYDFVDGDAPPPEAVPVLLRHLREPHDRRLYEVILQALSHPELRPIVLEPLTVWFLEQHDRVMRWVGANALASMATLEELDEVPGIYDFRDLFDRPARAYRAD
;
A
#
# COMPACT_ATOMS: atom_id res chain seq x y z
N MET A 1 -0.89 -70.82 23.00
CA MET A 1 -1.61 -69.76 23.74
C MET A 1 -0.79 -68.50 23.57
N ARG A 2 -1.10 -67.58 22.64
CA ARG A 2 -2.16 -66.55 22.70
C ARG A 2 -2.25 -65.89 24.06
N GLN A 3 -1.67 -64.70 24.17
CA GLN A 3 -2.29 -63.54 24.81
C GLN A 3 -1.66 -62.28 24.19
N ASN A 4 -2.51 -61.52 23.50
CA ASN A 4 -2.26 -60.17 23.03
C ASN A 4 -2.53 -59.23 24.19
N ASP A 5 -1.58 -58.36 24.54
CA ASP A 5 -1.83 -57.17 25.34
C ASP A 5 -2.02 -55.98 24.39
N THR A 6 -3.24 -55.47 24.40
CA THR A 6 -3.69 -54.22 23.77
C THR A 6 -4.02 -53.25 24.90
N GLU A 7 -3.95 -51.94 24.62
CA GLU A 7 -4.34 -50.77 25.46
C GLU A 7 -3.18 -50.24 26.34
N ASP A 8 -2.90 -48.94 26.43
CA ASP A 8 -3.70 -47.76 26.15
C ASP A 8 -2.74 -46.57 25.89
N ALA A 9 -2.81 -45.97 24.70
CA ALA A 9 -2.04 -44.76 24.37
C ALA A 9 -2.96 -43.55 24.58
N ALA A 10 -2.96 -43.04 25.82
CA ALA A 10 -3.63 -41.81 26.18
C ALA A 10 -3.15 -40.67 25.27
N THR A 11 -4.03 -40.26 24.36
CA THR A 11 -3.86 -39.08 23.50
C THR A 11 -3.95 -37.84 24.37
N ALA A 12 -2.80 -37.33 24.81
CA ALA A 12 -2.72 -36.03 25.44
C ALA A 12 -3.02 -34.96 24.38
N ALA A 13 -4.11 -34.21 24.56
CA ALA A 13 -4.43 -33.06 23.73
C ALA A 13 -3.29 -32.03 23.81
N PRO A 14 -2.88 -31.41 22.69
CA PRO A 14 -1.87 -30.36 22.71
C PRO A 14 -2.35 -29.18 23.57
N PRO A 15 -1.44 -28.49 24.29
CA PRO A 15 -1.82 -27.31 25.07
C PRO A 15 -2.43 -26.24 24.15
N PRO A 16 -3.43 -25.48 24.64
CA PRO A 16 -4.01 -24.39 23.86
C PRO A 16 -2.91 -23.35 23.53
N PRO A 17 -2.95 -22.75 22.33
CA PRO A 17 -2.02 -21.69 21.98
C PRO A 17 -2.13 -20.52 22.97
N PRO A 18 -1.04 -19.81 23.25
CA PRO A 18 -1.08 -18.63 24.12
C PRO A 18 -2.03 -17.58 23.52
N PRO A 19 -2.71 -16.77 24.36
CA PRO A 19 -3.57 -15.69 23.87
C PRO A 19 -2.75 -14.73 23.02
N ALA A 20 -3.28 -14.41 21.83
CA ALA A 20 -2.65 -13.50 20.89
C ALA A 20 -2.36 -12.15 21.58
N ALA A 21 -1.11 -11.70 21.48
CA ALA A 21 -0.73 -10.37 21.93
C ALA A 21 -1.53 -9.33 21.13
N GLU A 22 -2.43 -8.63 21.79
CA GLU A 22 -3.15 -7.49 21.22
C GLU A 22 -2.14 -6.38 20.91
N GLY A 23 -1.83 -6.17 19.62
CA GLY A 23 -1.01 -5.03 19.17
C GLY A 23 0.02 -5.29 18.08
N GLU A 24 0.19 -6.52 17.59
CA GLU A 24 1.00 -6.75 16.39
C GLU A 24 0.27 -6.22 15.16
N LEU A 25 0.80 -5.13 14.58
CA LEU A 25 0.44 -4.66 13.25
C LEU A 25 0.84 -5.77 12.27
N ARG A 26 -0.08 -6.71 12.04
CA ARG A 26 0.13 -7.83 11.14
C ARG A 26 0.35 -7.19 9.75
N PRO A 27 1.55 -7.35 9.14
CA PRO A 27 1.73 -6.86 7.78
C PRO A 27 0.67 -7.54 6.89
N PRO A 28 0.14 -6.83 5.87
CA PRO A 28 -0.84 -7.40 4.96
C PRO A 28 -0.31 -8.75 4.47
N GLN A 29 -1.07 -9.82 4.76
CA GLN A 29 -0.63 -11.17 4.46
C GLN A 29 -0.67 -11.40 2.94
N ASP A 30 0.42 -11.97 2.43
CA ASP A 30 0.67 -12.50 1.08
C ASP A 30 -0.61 -12.84 0.25
N ASP A 31 -0.97 -11.95 -0.67
CA ASP A 31 -1.04 -12.14 -2.13
C ASP A 31 -1.86 -13.31 -2.71
N VAL A 32 -3.19 -13.25 -2.57
CA VAL A 32 -4.01 -13.42 -3.77
C VAL A 32 -4.31 -12.01 -4.24
N ALA A 33 -3.66 -11.57 -5.33
CA ALA A 33 -3.92 -10.25 -5.92
C ALA A 33 -5.43 -10.09 -6.06
N GLU A 34 -6.03 -9.25 -5.21
CA GLU A 34 -7.47 -9.10 -5.22
C GLU A 34 -7.86 -8.60 -6.61
N PRO A 35 -8.85 -9.24 -7.25
CA PRO A 35 -9.25 -8.86 -8.60
C PRO A 35 -9.50 -7.36 -8.65
N ARG A 36 -8.96 -6.68 -9.66
CA ARG A 36 -9.12 -5.22 -9.86
C ARG A 36 -10.58 -4.78 -9.67
N ALA A 37 -11.54 -5.57 -10.16
CA ALA A 37 -12.97 -5.31 -9.99
C ALA A 37 -13.40 -5.17 -8.52
N ARG A 38 -12.84 -5.97 -7.61
CA ARG A 38 -13.12 -5.89 -6.16
C ARG A 38 -12.52 -4.62 -5.57
N ARG A 39 -11.24 -4.37 -5.86
CA ARG A 39 -10.52 -3.16 -5.39
C ARG A 39 -11.20 -1.87 -5.86
N SER A 40 -11.60 -1.80 -7.13
CA SER A 40 -12.34 -0.66 -7.68
C SER A 40 -13.73 -0.52 -7.06
N ALA A 41 -14.45 -1.62 -6.79
CA ALA A 41 -15.79 -1.56 -6.21
C ALA A 41 -15.80 -0.97 -4.79
N GLU A 42 -14.75 -1.24 -4.00
CA GLU A 42 -14.61 -0.72 -2.64
C GLU A 42 -14.42 0.80 -2.59
N ILE A 43 -13.69 1.38 -3.56
CA ILE A 43 -13.41 2.82 -3.60
C ILE A 43 -14.35 3.60 -4.51
N ALA A 44 -15.09 2.93 -5.40
CA ALA A 44 -15.99 3.59 -6.36
C ALA A 44 -16.93 4.65 -5.75
N PRO A 45 -17.50 4.47 -4.54
CA PRO A 45 -18.34 5.50 -3.91
C PRO A 45 -17.58 6.79 -3.57
N HIS A 46 -16.26 6.71 -3.40
CA HIS A 46 -15.39 7.80 -2.95
C HIS A 46 -14.65 8.48 -4.11
N GLU A 47 -14.51 7.81 -5.26
CA GLU A 47 -13.83 8.35 -6.45
C GLU A 47 -14.61 9.45 -7.18
N GLY A 48 -15.91 9.63 -6.90
CA GLY A 48 -16.81 10.52 -7.64
C GLY A 48 -16.25 11.93 -7.86
N PRO A 49 -15.93 12.69 -6.78
CA PRO A 49 -15.38 14.04 -6.89
C PRO A 49 -14.09 14.09 -7.71
N LEU A 50 -13.13 13.19 -7.41
CA LEU A 50 -11.87 13.10 -8.13
C LEU A 50 -12.07 12.88 -9.64
N ARG A 51 -13.00 11.99 -10.01
CA ARG A 51 -13.29 11.69 -11.42
C ARG A 51 -13.96 12.87 -12.13
N GLU A 52 -14.83 13.60 -11.44
CA GLU A 52 -15.45 14.82 -11.98
C GLU A 52 -14.41 15.90 -12.24
N ASP A 53 -13.49 16.09 -11.30
CA ASP A 53 -12.40 17.06 -11.40
C ASP A 53 -11.40 16.72 -12.52
N LEU A 54 -11.03 15.45 -12.65
CA LEU A 54 -10.21 14.98 -13.78
C LEU A 54 -10.93 15.15 -15.12
N ALA A 55 -12.23 14.85 -15.17
CA ALA A 55 -13.03 15.03 -16.38
C ALA A 55 -13.13 16.52 -16.79
N ALA A 56 -13.18 17.43 -15.82
CA ALA A 56 -13.25 18.88 -16.07
C ALA A 56 -11.99 19.43 -16.77
N ILE A 57 -10.84 18.78 -16.59
CA ILE A 57 -9.58 19.11 -17.31
C ILE A 57 -9.36 18.25 -18.56
N GLY A 58 -10.34 17.42 -18.95
CA GLY A 58 -10.30 16.58 -20.14
C GLY A 58 -9.73 15.17 -19.94
N VAL A 59 -9.35 14.79 -18.71
CA VAL A 59 -8.82 13.47 -18.38
C VAL A 59 -9.96 12.54 -17.97
N LYS A 60 -10.27 11.56 -18.83
CA LYS A 60 -11.38 10.61 -18.59
C LYS A 60 -10.85 9.27 -18.12
N ILE A 61 -11.24 8.87 -16.91
CA ILE A 61 -10.91 7.56 -16.34
C ILE A 61 -12.17 6.82 -15.88
N ALA A 62 -12.11 5.49 -15.94
CA ALA A 62 -13.13 4.62 -15.38
C ALA A 62 -12.94 4.48 -13.85
N SER A 63 -11.70 4.40 -13.39
CA SER A 63 -11.31 4.34 -11.97
C SER A 63 -9.89 4.88 -11.81
N ILE A 64 -9.53 5.35 -10.61
CA ILE A 64 -8.15 5.79 -10.35
C ILE A 64 -7.13 4.65 -10.49
N TYR A 65 -7.57 3.39 -10.37
CA TYR A 65 -6.73 2.23 -10.67
C TYR A 65 -6.27 2.17 -12.13
N ASP A 66 -6.89 2.92 -13.04
CA ASP A 66 -6.42 3.06 -14.43
C ASP A 66 -4.99 3.63 -14.48
N PHE A 67 -4.62 4.48 -13.52
CA PHE A 67 -3.28 5.05 -13.37
C PHE A 67 -2.33 4.18 -12.54
N VAL A 68 -2.85 3.22 -11.76
CA VAL A 68 -2.03 2.34 -10.93
C VAL A 68 -1.60 1.11 -11.71
N ASP A 69 -2.54 0.48 -12.40
CA ASP A 69 -2.29 -0.74 -13.17
C ASP A 69 -1.81 -0.46 -14.62
N GLY A 70 -1.86 0.80 -15.05
CA GLY A 70 -1.60 1.24 -16.43
C GLY A 70 -0.43 2.21 -16.55
N ASP A 71 -0.53 3.09 -17.54
CA ASP A 71 0.43 4.17 -17.76
C ASP A 71 0.32 5.24 -16.66
N ALA A 72 1.41 5.98 -16.45
CA ALA A 72 1.40 7.10 -15.53
C ALA A 72 0.28 8.11 -15.88
N PRO A 73 -0.31 8.78 -14.88
CA PRO A 73 -1.22 9.88 -15.12
C PRO A 73 -0.61 10.90 -16.09
N PRO A 74 -1.39 11.44 -17.03
CA PRO A 74 -0.89 12.52 -17.87
C PRO A 74 -0.54 13.74 -17.00
N PRO A 75 0.45 14.58 -17.37
CA PRO A 75 0.93 15.66 -16.51
C PRO A 75 -0.15 16.62 -16.02
N GLU A 76 -1.19 16.87 -16.83
CA GLU A 76 -2.35 17.69 -16.45
C GLU A 76 -3.18 17.10 -15.29
N ALA A 77 -3.17 15.79 -15.08
CA ALA A 77 -3.87 15.13 -13.98
C ALA A 77 -3.15 15.29 -12.64
N VAL A 78 -1.83 15.49 -12.65
CA VAL A 78 -1.00 15.53 -11.43
C VAL A 78 -1.44 16.64 -10.45
N PRO A 79 -1.68 17.89 -10.87
CA PRO A 79 -2.17 18.93 -9.95
C PRO A 79 -3.51 18.59 -9.28
N VAL A 80 -4.41 17.89 -9.99
CA VAL A 80 -5.69 17.46 -9.45
C VAL A 80 -5.46 16.38 -8.38
N LEU A 81 -4.69 15.35 -8.69
CA LEU A 81 -4.36 14.27 -7.74
C LEU A 81 -3.69 14.81 -6.47
N LEU A 82 -2.73 15.73 -6.61
CA LEU A 82 -2.08 16.39 -5.47
C LEU A 82 -3.04 17.25 -4.64
N ARG A 83 -4.02 17.90 -5.27
CA ARG A 83 -5.05 18.65 -4.56
C ARG A 83 -5.91 17.70 -3.70
N HIS A 84 -6.32 16.57 -4.25
CA HIS A 84 -7.12 15.58 -3.51
C HIS A 84 -6.37 14.96 -2.32
N LEU A 85 -5.04 14.92 -2.31
CA LEU A 85 -4.29 14.54 -1.10
C LEU A 85 -4.50 15.49 0.10
N ARG A 86 -5.02 16.70 -0.12
CA ARG A 86 -5.33 17.69 0.93
C ARG A 86 -6.81 17.72 1.30
N GLU A 87 -7.66 16.97 0.60
CA GLU A 87 -9.10 16.90 0.82
C GLU A 87 -9.43 15.70 1.71
N PRO A 88 -10.49 15.76 2.54
CA PRO A 88 -10.85 14.66 3.42
C PRO A 88 -11.36 13.45 2.62
N HIS A 89 -10.48 12.47 2.43
CA HIS A 89 -10.80 11.17 1.83
C HIS A 89 -10.65 10.02 2.82
N ASP A 90 -11.20 8.86 2.44
CA ASP A 90 -10.91 7.62 3.14
C ASP A 90 -9.46 7.18 2.89
N ARG A 91 -8.91 6.38 3.81
CA ARG A 91 -7.52 5.89 3.72
C ARG A 91 -7.24 5.15 2.42
N ARG A 92 -8.21 4.43 1.88
CA ARG A 92 -8.02 3.62 0.67
C ARG A 92 -7.88 4.52 -0.54
N LEU A 93 -8.70 5.56 -0.67
CA LEU A 93 -8.56 6.52 -1.78
C LEU A 93 -7.21 7.24 -1.72
N TYR A 94 -6.74 7.68 -0.55
CA TYR A 94 -5.40 8.26 -0.45
C TYR A 94 -4.30 7.29 -0.91
N GLU A 95 -4.39 6.03 -0.50
CA GLU A 95 -3.42 5.00 -0.90
C GLU A 95 -3.35 4.85 -2.42
N VAL A 96 -4.50 4.84 -3.08
CA VAL A 96 -4.57 4.69 -4.54
C VAL A 96 -4.11 5.97 -5.25
N ILE A 97 -4.41 7.16 -4.71
CA ILE A 97 -3.87 8.43 -5.24
C ILE A 97 -2.34 8.44 -5.15
N LEU A 98 -1.79 8.04 -4.00
CA LEU A 98 -0.35 7.98 -3.78
C LEU A 98 0.30 6.99 -4.75
N GLN A 99 -0.27 5.79 -4.92
CA GLN A 99 0.22 4.82 -5.91
C GLN A 99 0.16 5.37 -7.35
N ALA A 100 -0.93 6.03 -7.72
CA ALA A 100 -1.07 6.65 -9.04
C ALA A 100 -0.05 7.78 -9.28
N LEU A 101 0.43 8.44 -8.22
CA LEU A 101 1.49 9.45 -8.29
C LEU A 101 2.90 8.86 -8.24
N SER A 102 3.05 7.55 -8.01
CA SER A 102 4.33 6.90 -7.71
C SER A 102 5.16 6.49 -8.92
N HIS A 103 4.86 7.04 -10.10
CA HIS A 103 5.57 6.70 -11.33
C HIS A 103 6.89 7.48 -11.44
N PRO A 104 8.03 6.82 -11.75
CA PRO A 104 9.33 7.49 -11.88
C PRO A 104 9.35 8.67 -12.86
N GLU A 105 8.55 8.61 -13.92
CA GLU A 105 8.42 9.68 -14.91
C GLU A 105 7.73 10.95 -14.40
N LEU A 106 6.96 10.83 -13.30
CA LEU A 106 6.35 11.98 -12.62
C LEU A 106 7.26 12.60 -11.56
N ARG A 107 8.40 11.97 -11.23
CA ARG A 107 9.35 12.43 -10.20
C ARG A 107 9.65 13.94 -10.27
N PRO A 108 9.96 14.56 -11.43
CA PRO A 108 10.28 15.99 -11.49
C PRO A 108 9.17 16.93 -11.03
N ILE A 109 7.92 16.45 -11.01
CA ILE A 109 6.73 17.23 -10.68
C ILE A 109 6.18 16.86 -9.29
N VAL A 110 6.28 15.58 -8.92
CA VAL A 110 5.60 15.01 -7.74
C VAL A 110 6.49 14.94 -6.50
N LEU A 111 7.80 14.78 -6.65
CA LEU A 111 8.70 14.43 -5.55
C LEU A 111 8.63 15.44 -4.40
N GLU A 112 8.78 16.73 -4.67
CA GLU A 112 8.73 17.77 -3.65
C GLU A 112 7.34 17.88 -2.99
N PRO A 113 6.22 18.04 -3.74
CA PRO A 113 4.88 18.06 -3.14
C PRO A 113 4.57 16.85 -2.27
N LEU A 114 4.98 15.65 -2.70
CA LEU A 114 4.73 14.43 -1.95
C LEU A 114 5.62 14.33 -0.71
N THR A 115 6.86 14.81 -0.77
CA THR A 115 7.75 14.91 0.39
C THR A 115 7.13 15.82 1.46
N VAL A 116 6.62 16.99 1.05
CA VAL A 116 5.89 17.89 1.96
C VAL A 116 4.69 17.20 2.58
N TRP A 117 3.85 16.54 1.76
CA TRP A 117 2.69 15.80 2.27
C TRP A 117 3.09 14.72 3.28
N PHE A 118 4.15 13.96 3.01
CA PHE A 118 4.67 12.92 3.92
C PHE A 118 5.11 13.49 5.27
N LEU A 119 5.81 14.63 5.26
CA LEU A 119 6.31 15.27 6.48
C LEU A 119 5.19 15.87 7.33
N GLU A 120 4.09 16.31 6.71
CA GLU A 120 2.90 16.80 7.38
C GLU A 120 2.04 15.68 7.99
N GLN A 121 2.22 14.43 7.56
CA GLN A 121 1.42 13.33 8.09
C GLN A 121 1.87 12.89 9.48
N HIS A 122 0.88 12.75 10.37
CA HIS A 122 1.09 12.23 11.73
C HIS A 122 0.56 10.80 11.89
N ASP A 123 -0.37 10.37 11.04
CA ASP A 123 -0.86 9.00 11.05
C ASP A 123 0.23 8.06 10.52
N ARG A 124 0.64 7.09 11.36
CA ARG A 124 1.75 6.18 11.04
C ARG A 124 1.48 5.34 9.79
N VAL A 125 0.22 4.93 9.57
CA VAL A 125 -0.15 4.15 8.39
C VAL A 125 -0.07 5.02 7.14
N MET A 126 -0.57 6.25 7.19
CA MET A 126 -0.48 7.18 6.06
C MET A 126 0.95 7.60 5.74
N ARG A 127 1.79 7.84 6.77
CA ARG A 127 3.21 8.07 6.57
C ARG A 127 3.88 6.88 5.88
N TRP A 128 3.55 5.67 6.28
CA TRP A 128 4.07 4.47 5.63
C TRP A 128 3.69 4.40 4.15
N VAL A 129 2.42 4.67 3.80
CA VAL A 129 1.99 4.71 2.40
C VAL A 129 2.74 5.79 1.61
N GLY A 130 2.92 6.98 2.19
CA GLY A 130 3.72 8.06 1.59
C GLY A 130 5.19 7.66 1.37
N ALA A 131 5.79 6.97 2.34
CA ALA A 131 7.15 6.47 2.23
C ALA A 131 7.31 5.46 1.08
N ASN A 132 6.35 4.54 0.91
CA ASN A 132 6.35 3.61 -0.21
C ASN A 132 6.24 4.33 -1.56
N ALA A 133 5.37 5.34 -1.64
CA ALA A 133 5.19 6.12 -2.85
C ALA A 133 6.48 6.86 -3.23
N LEU A 134 7.12 7.54 -2.27
CA LEU A 134 8.41 8.19 -2.46
C LEU A 134 9.49 7.19 -2.89
N ALA A 135 9.60 6.05 -2.22
CA ALA A 135 10.59 5.03 -2.53
C ALA A 135 10.43 4.40 -3.93
N SER A 136 9.22 4.44 -4.48
CA SER A 136 8.94 3.89 -5.82
C SER A 136 9.37 4.83 -6.95
N MET A 137 9.50 6.14 -6.69
CA MET A 137 9.86 7.13 -7.71
C MET A 137 11.22 7.81 -7.48
N ALA A 138 11.66 7.95 -6.24
CA ALA A 138 12.86 8.71 -5.87
C ALA A 138 14.13 7.86 -5.96
N THR A 139 15.26 8.53 -6.18
CA THR A 139 16.59 7.93 -6.04
C THR A 139 16.97 7.80 -4.57
N LEU A 140 17.96 6.94 -4.27
CA LEU A 140 18.45 6.78 -2.89
C LEU A 140 19.01 8.09 -2.31
N GLU A 141 19.70 8.89 -3.12
CA GLU A 141 20.24 10.19 -2.71
C GLU A 141 19.13 11.17 -2.32
N GLU A 142 18.04 11.22 -3.09
CA GLU A 142 16.89 12.06 -2.76
C GLU A 142 16.17 11.57 -1.48
N LEU A 143 16.09 10.25 -1.28
CA LEU A 143 15.50 9.69 -0.06
C LEU A 143 16.35 9.98 1.18
N ASP A 144 17.68 9.99 1.07
CA ASP A 144 18.59 10.35 2.17
C ASP A 144 18.31 11.76 2.73
N GLU A 145 17.76 12.64 1.91
CA GLU A 145 17.39 14.00 2.30
C GLU A 145 16.03 14.10 3.01
N VAL A 146 15.19 13.06 2.98
CA VAL A 146 13.82 13.08 3.53
C VAL A 146 13.82 12.68 5.02
N PRO A 147 13.52 13.60 5.96
CA PRO A 147 13.53 13.29 7.39
C PRO A 147 12.52 12.20 7.78
N GLY A 148 13.00 11.18 8.51
CA GLY A 148 12.16 10.10 9.02
C GLY A 148 11.67 9.11 7.96
N ILE A 149 12.20 9.16 6.73
CA ILE A 149 11.88 8.15 5.71
C ILE A 149 12.37 6.75 6.14
N TYR A 150 13.51 6.70 6.83
CA TYR A 150 14.13 5.47 7.33
C TYR A 150 13.49 4.93 8.61
N ASP A 151 12.52 5.63 9.21
CA ASP A 151 11.70 5.05 10.28
C ASP A 151 10.87 3.84 9.76
N PHE A 152 10.78 3.72 8.43
CA PHE A 152 10.14 2.63 7.71
C PHE A 152 11.16 1.68 7.07
N ARG A 153 12.46 1.77 7.41
CA ARG A 153 13.53 0.97 6.77
C ARG A 153 13.43 -0.53 6.98
N ASP A 154 12.84 -0.97 8.09
CA ASP A 154 12.52 -2.39 8.30
C ASP A 154 11.63 -2.98 7.18
N LEU A 155 10.97 -2.13 6.38
CA LEU A 155 10.18 -2.52 5.23
C LEU A 155 11.00 -2.54 3.93
N PHE A 156 12.05 -1.71 3.83
CA PHE A 156 13.01 -1.72 2.71
C PHE A 156 14.04 -2.86 2.84
N ASP A 157 14.39 -3.24 4.07
CA ASP A 157 15.37 -4.30 4.39
C ASP A 157 14.77 -5.72 4.40
N ARG A 158 13.51 -5.90 3.96
CA ARG A 158 13.00 -7.26 3.71
C ARG A 158 13.85 -7.88 2.59
N PRO A 159 14.57 -8.99 2.85
CA PRO A 159 15.31 -9.66 1.79
C PRO A 159 14.28 -9.98 0.71
N ALA A 160 14.56 -9.60 -0.54
CA ALA A 160 13.82 -10.06 -1.70
C ALA A 160 13.66 -11.57 -1.51
N ARG A 161 12.46 -12.01 -1.09
CA ARG A 161 12.24 -13.40 -0.75
C ARG A 161 12.67 -14.16 -1.97
N ALA A 162 13.66 -15.03 -1.77
CA ALA A 162 14.16 -15.94 -2.77
C ALA A 162 12.96 -16.51 -3.53
N TYR A 163 12.77 -16.05 -4.77
CA TYR A 163 12.10 -16.82 -5.78
C TYR A 163 12.99 -18.05 -5.97
N ARG A 164 12.80 -19.05 -5.13
CA ARG A 164 13.26 -20.41 -5.42
C ARG A 164 12.45 -20.82 -6.64
N ALA A 165 13.16 -20.92 -7.76
CA ALA A 165 12.80 -21.86 -8.79
C ALA A 165 12.84 -23.25 -8.14
N ASP A 166 11.68 -23.85 -7.92
CA ASP A 166 11.49 -25.28 -7.79
C ASP A 166 10.41 -25.70 -8.81
#